data_AF-E3EJV2-F1
#
_entry.id   AF-E3EJV2-F1
#
_cell.length_a   1.000
_cell.length_b   1.000
_cell.length_c   1.000
_cell.angle_alpha   90.00
_cell.angle_beta   90.00
_cell.angle_gamma   90.00
#
_symmetry.space_group_name_H-M   'P 1'
#
loop_
_entity.id
_entity.type
_entity.pdbx_description
1 polymer ?
#
loop_
_entity_poly.entity_id
_entity_poly.type
_entity_poly.pdbx_seq_one_letter_code
_entity_poly.pdbx_strand_id
1 'polypeptide(L)'
;MSTNYYFRNKEEYLKINQINQLVQNKIKDIINEIGSMVRDEDEVQEIKHKIEQATYMECSLIHIGKRSIGWKPLFKVQKEFSTMNHLQTFYLENKDKYEIVNEYGEVVGWKDIKTELIAWKGERIHRGSDILYDEDGYQWAVHEFS
;
A
#
# COMPACT_ATOMS: atom_id res chain seq x y z
N MET A 1 9.43 -4.99 14.26
CA MET A 1 8.28 -4.40 13.56
C MET A 1 8.81 -3.51 12.46
N SER A 2 8.16 -3.55 11.31
CA SER A 2 8.50 -2.72 10.16
C SER A 2 7.21 -2.17 9.56
N THR A 3 7.29 -1.08 8.81
CA THR A 3 6.13 -0.43 8.22
C THR A 3 6.48 0.05 6.82
N ASN A 4 5.67 -0.36 5.85
CA ASN A 4 5.76 0.13 4.49
C ASN A 4 4.90 1.37 4.27
N TYR A 5 5.33 2.23 3.36
CA TYR A 5 4.63 3.46 2.98
C TYR A 5 4.44 3.51 1.47
N TYR A 6 3.28 4.02 1.04
CA TYR A 6 2.85 4.02 -0.36
C TYR A 6 2.20 5.34 -0.73
N PHE A 7 2.30 5.73 -2.00
CA PHE A 7 1.34 6.66 -2.57
C PHE A 7 0.10 5.91 -3.04
N ARG A 8 -1.07 6.42 -2.66
CA ARG A 8 -2.39 5.93 -3.07
C ARG A 8 -3.09 7.01 -3.87
N ASN A 9 -3.62 6.66 -5.05
CA ASN A 9 -4.42 7.59 -5.84
C ASN A 9 -5.80 7.78 -5.17
N LYS A 10 -6.13 9.03 -4.82
CA LYS A 10 -7.35 9.35 -4.07
C LYS A 10 -8.62 9.00 -4.84
N GLU A 11 -8.69 9.38 -6.12
CA GLU A 11 -9.89 9.15 -6.93
C GLU A 11 -10.08 7.66 -7.24
N GLU A 12 -9.00 6.97 -7.56
CA GLU A 12 -9.03 5.53 -7.82
C GLU A 12 -9.50 4.77 -6.58
N TYR A 13 -8.94 5.10 -5.41
CA TYR A 13 -9.34 4.50 -4.14
C TYR A 13 -10.82 4.72 -3.85
N LEU A 14 -11.34 5.94 -4.03
CA LEU A 14 -12.76 6.23 -3.84
C LEU A 14 -13.66 5.42 -4.79
N LYS A 15 -13.29 5.34 -6.08
CA LYS A 15 -14.03 4.56 -7.07
C LYS A 15 -14.04 3.07 -6.73
N ILE A 16 -12.87 2.50 -6.41
CA ILE A 16 -12.74 1.09 -6.04
C ILE A 16 -13.54 0.80 -4.77
N ASN A 17 -13.49 1.68 -3.77
CA ASN A 17 -14.26 1.51 -2.54
C ASN A 17 -15.77 1.53 -2.80
N GLN A 18 -16.25 2.43 -3.66
CA GLN A 18 -17.66 2.45 -4.08
C GLN A 18 -18.06 1.17 -4.80
N ILE A 19 -17.23 0.66 -5.71
CA ILE A 19 -17.52 -0.58 -6.44
C ILE A 19 -17.52 -1.77 -5.46
N ASN A 20 -16.53 -1.86 -4.58
CA ASN A 20 -16.45 -2.91 -3.56
C ASN A 20 -17.70 -2.90 -2.67
N GLN A 21 -18.20 -1.73 -2.25
CA GLN A 21 -19.46 -1.63 -1.51
C GLN A 21 -20.67 -2.15 -2.30
N LEU A 22 -20.78 -1.80 -3.58
CA LEU A 22 -21.86 -2.29 -4.46
C LEU A 22 -21.79 -3.80 -4.64
N VAL A 23 -20.60 -4.35 -4.85
CA VAL A 23 -20.37 -5.79 -4.96
C VAL A 23 -20.75 -6.51 -3.67
N GLN A 24 -20.33 -5.99 -2.51
CA GLN A 24 -20.67 -6.57 -1.21
C GLN A 24 -22.19 -6.61 -0.95
N ASN A 25 -22.92 -5.56 -1.33
CA ASN A 25 -24.38 -5.56 -1.25
C ASN A 25 -25.00 -6.65 -2.13
N LYS A 26 -24.51 -6.80 -3.37
CA LYS A 26 -25.00 -7.86 -4.27
C LYS A 26 -24.65 -9.27 -3.78
N ILE A 27 -23.45 -9.47 -3.21
CA ILE A 27 -23.07 -10.74 -2.59
C ILE A 27 -24.04 -11.06 -1.47
N LYS A 28 -24.36 -10.08 -0.61
CA LYS A 28 -25.33 -10.27 0.46
C LYS A 28 -26.69 -10.74 -0.06
N ASP A 29 -27.20 -10.13 -1.12
CA ASP A 29 -28.48 -10.52 -1.73
C ASP A 29 -28.43 -11.97 -2.26
N ILE A 30 -27.38 -12.32 -3.01
CA ILE A 30 -27.17 -13.68 -3.54
C ILE A 30 -27.06 -14.72 -2.41
N ILE A 31 -26.31 -14.41 -1.35
CA ILE A 31 -26.12 -15.32 -0.21
C ILE A 31 -27.43 -15.55 0.55
N ASN A 32 -28.28 -14.53 0.68
CA ASN A 32 -29.61 -14.70 1.27
C ASN A 32 -30.50 -15.62 0.41
N GLU A 33 -30.43 -15.50 -0.92
CA GLU A 33 -31.15 -16.39 -1.83
C GLU A 33 -30.64 -17.83 -1.71
N ILE A 34 -29.32 -18.04 -1.71
CA ILE A 34 -28.71 -19.37 -1.55
C ILE A 34 -29.10 -19.98 -0.19
N GLY A 35 -29.01 -19.22 0.90
CA GLY A 35 -29.36 -19.68 2.25
C GLY A 35 -30.84 -20.06 2.41
N SER A 36 -31.73 -19.56 1.54
CA SER A 36 -33.13 -20.00 1.50
C SER A 36 -33.32 -21.37 0.84
N MET A 37 -32.35 -21.81 0.02
CA MET A 37 -32.40 -23.05 -0.77
C MET A 37 -31.51 -24.15 -0.19
N VAL A 38 -30.36 -23.78 0.40
CA VAL A 38 -29.35 -24.68 0.94
C VAL A 38 -29.46 -24.72 2.46
N ARG A 39 -29.53 -25.93 3.04
CA ARG A 39 -29.66 -26.12 4.50
C ARG A 39 -28.31 -26.18 5.24
N ASP A 40 -27.23 -26.34 4.50
CA ASP A 40 -25.88 -26.42 5.05
C ASP A 40 -25.28 -25.00 5.15
N GLU A 41 -25.27 -24.45 6.36
CA GLU A 41 -24.77 -23.09 6.62
C GLU A 41 -23.26 -22.97 6.36
N ASP A 42 -22.49 -24.04 6.55
CA ASP A 42 -21.04 -24.03 6.34
C ASP A 42 -20.72 -23.92 4.84
N GLU A 43 -21.48 -24.64 3.99
CA GLU A 43 -21.36 -24.54 2.53
C GLU A 43 -21.70 -23.12 2.03
N VAL A 44 -22.76 -22.50 2.56
CA VAL A 44 -23.14 -21.12 2.21
C VAL A 44 -22.05 -20.12 2.61
N GLN A 45 -21.45 -20.29 3.78
CA GLN A 45 -20.38 -19.43 4.26
C GLN A 45 -19.09 -19.59 3.45
N GLU A 46 -18.76 -20.82 3.02
CA GLU A 46 -17.63 -21.07 2.13
C GLU A 46 -17.83 -20.40 0.75
N ILE A 47 -19.04 -20.53 0.18
CA ILE A 47 -19.42 -19.87 -1.08
C ILE A 47 -19.26 -18.35 -0.95
N LYS A 48 -19.76 -17.75 0.13
CA LYS A 48 -19.61 -16.32 0.41
C LYS A 48 -18.13 -15.91 0.36
N HIS A 49 -17.29 -16.61 1.09
CA HIS A 49 -15.88 -16.27 1.19
C HIS A 49 -15.15 -16.36 -0.16
N LYS A 50 -15.44 -17.40 -0.96
CA LYS A 50 -14.88 -17.57 -2.30
C LYS A 50 -15.30 -16.43 -3.23
N ILE A 51 -16.57 -16.01 -3.19
CA ILE A 51 -17.05 -14.89 -4.02
C ILE A 51 -16.42 -13.58 -3.58
N GLU A 52 -16.36 -13.30 -2.27
CA GLU A 52 -15.71 -12.11 -1.73
C GLU A 52 -14.25 -12.01 -2.20
N GLN A 53 -13.47 -13.10 -2.09
CA GLN A 53 -12.09 -13.12 -2.58
C GLN A 53 -11.98 -12.92 -4.09
N ALA A 54 -12.85 -13.56 -4.88
CA ALA A 54 -12.79 -13.50 -6.33
C ALA A 54 -13.22 -12.13 -6.91
N THR A 55 -13.95 -11.32 -6.13
CA THR A 55 -14.54 -10.06 -6.60
C THR A 55 -13.97 -8.83 -5.93
N TYR A 56 -13.18 -8.99 -4.86
CA TYR A 56 -12.52 -7.87 -4.21
C TYR A 56 -11.47 -7.24 -5.12
N MET A 57 -11.56 -5.93 -5.30
CA MET A 57 -10.58 -5.16 -6.06
C MET A 57 -9.68 -4.35 -5.13
N GLU A 58 -8.38 -4.41 -5.41
CA GLU A 58 -7.36 -3.64 -4.72
C GLU A 58 -7.01 -2.37 -5.50
N CYS A 59 -6.68 -1.30 -4.78
CA CYS A 59 -6.19 -0.06 -5.35
C CYS A 59 -4.72 -0.21 -5.73
N SER A 60 -4.30 0.34 -6.88
CA SER A 60 -2.89 0.42 -7.21
C SER A 60 -2.14 1.32 -6.22
N LEU A 61 -1.00 0.83 -5.72
CA LEU A 61 -0.14 1.52 -4.76
C LEU A 61 1.26 1.67 -5.35
N ILE A 62 1.85 2.86 -5.20
CA ILE A 62 3.25 3.12 -5.56
C ILE A 62 4.08 3.04 -4.27
N HIS A 63 4.92 2.03 -4.15
CA HIS A 63 5.74 1.82 -2.95
C HIS A 63 6.82 2.89 -2.82
N ILE A 64 6.82 3.59 -1.69
CA ILE A 64 7.80 4.63 -1.36
C ILE A 64 9.02 3.99 -0.72
N GLY A 65 8.78 3.17 0.31
CA GLY A 65 9.83 2.55 1.08
C GLY A 65 9.32 1.94 2.38
N LYS A 66 10.28 1.45 3.17
CA LYS A 66 10.05 0.70 4.39
C LYS A 66 10.90 1.23 5.53
N ARG A 67 10.28 1.36 6.70
CA ARG A 67 10.94 1.62 7.97
C ARG A 67 11.01 0.33 8.77
N SER A 68 12.21 -0.09 9.17
CA SER A 68 12.40 -1.26 10.04
C SER A 68 13.17 -0.87 11.30
N ILE A 69 12.75 -1.36 12.46
CA ILE A 69 13.41 -1.05 13.75
C ILE A 69 14.91 -1.40 13.67
N GLY A 70 15.76 -0.44 13.98
CA GLY A 70 17.22 -0.58 13.99
C GLY A 70 17.91 -0.44 12.62
N TRP A 71 17.16 -0.39 11.52
CA TRP A 71 17.70 -0.23 10.17
C TRP A 71 17.49 1.19 9.65
N LYS A 72 18.39 1.64 8.79
CA LYS A 72 18.15 2.81 7.94
C LYS A 72 16.96 2.53 7.03
N PRO A 73 16.13 3.53 6.73
CA PRO A 73 14.99 3.32 5.86
C PRO A 73 15.45 2.92 4.46
N LEU A 74 14.70 2.00 3.86
CA LEU A 74 14.97 1.51 2.52
C LEU A 74 13.87 2.02 1.59
N PHE A 75 14.25 2.84 0.61
CA PHE A 75 13.36 3.35 -0.41
C PHE A 75 13.27 2.37 -1.57
N LYS A 76 12.15 2.39 -2.29
CA LYS A 76 11.93 1.58 -3.47
C LYS A 76 12.17 2.44 -4.70
N VAL A 77 13.01 1.98 -5.61
CA VAL A 77 13.15 2.62 -6.93
C VAL A 77 11.84 2.41 -7.69
N GLN A 78 11.24 3.51 -8.10
CA GLN A 78 10.06 3.56 -8.95
C GLN A 78 10.40 4.22 -10.27
N LYS A 79 9.52 4.06 -11.26
CA LYS A 79 9.68 4.74 -12.56
C LYS A 79 9.66 6.26 -12.38
N GLU A 80 8.87 6.74 -11.43
CA GLU A 80 8.62 8.14 -11.14
C GLU A 80 9.72 8.77 -10.29
N PHE A 81 10.40 7.99 -9.44
CA PHE A 81 11.41 8.49 -8.54
C PHE A 81 12.45 7.42 -8.17
N SER A 82 13.71 7.84 -8.11
CA SER A 82 14.87 7.00 -7.79
C SER A 82 15.86 7.68 -6.84
N THR A 83 15.55 8.90 -6.40
CA THR A 83 16.34 9.72 -5.47
C THR A 83 15.40 10.47 -4.54
N MET A 84 15.91 10.92 -3.39
CA MET A 84 15.12 11.67 -2.41
C MET A 84 14.54 12.97 -3.00
N ASN A 85 15.32 13.67 -3.83
CA ASN A 85 14.87 14.87 -4.50
C ASN A 85 13.72 14.59 -5.49
N HIS A 86 13.81 13.51 -6.28
CA HIS A 86 12.73 13.11 -7.18
C HIS A 86 11.46 12.71 -6.41
N LEU A 87 11.59 11.98 -5.30
CA LEU A 87 10.46 11.61 -4.44
C LEU A 87 9.76 12.86 -3.86
N GLN A 88 10.53 13.83 -3.38
CA GLN A 88 10.02 15.11 -2.88
C GLN A 88 9.27 15.89 -3.96
N THR A 89 9.87 16.01 -5.14
CA THR A 89 9.29 16.71 -6.28
C THR A 89 7.99 16.04 -6.71
N PHE A 90 8.00 14.72 -6.88
CA PHE A 90 6.82 13.93 -7.23
C PHE A 90 5.66 14.15 -6.24
N TYR A 91 5.94 14.12 -4.93
CA TYR A 91 4.92 14.39 -3.92
C TYR A 91 4.34 15.81 -4.06
N LEU A 92 5.19 16.84 -4.18
CA LEU A 92 4.73 18.22 -4.24
C LEU A 92 3.88 18.52 -5.48
N GLU A 93 4.29 17.98 -6.63
CA GLU A 93 3.58 18.14 -7.90
C GLU A 93 2.25 17.37 -7.95
N ASN A 94 2.15 16.26 -7.21
CA ASN A 94 1.00 15.36 -7.29
C ASN A 94 0.20 15.21 -5.99
N LYS A 95 0.42 16.08 -5.00
CA LYS A 95 -0.27 16.05 -3.68
C LYS A 95 -1.79 16.11 -3.77
N ASP A 96 -2.35 16.68 -4.85
CA ASP A 96 -3.80 16.76 -5.04
C ASP A 96 -4.36 15.42 -5.54
N LYS A 97 -3.56 14.65 -6.30
CA LYS A 97 -3.93 13.35 -6.88
C LYS A 97 -3.63 12.18 -5.94
N TYR A 98 -2.49 12.21 -5.27
CA TYR A 98 -2.05 11.13 -4.38
C TYR A 98 -2.08 11.56 -2.91
N GLU A 99 -2.34 10.59 -2.04
CA GLU A 99 -2.10 10.66 -0.61
C GLU A 99 -1.04 9.61 -0.22
N ILE A 100 -0.46 9.77 0.96
CA ILE A 100 0.51 8.81 1.49
C ILE A 100 -0.21 7.96 2.51
N VAL A 101 -0.04 6.64 2.42
CA VAL A 101 -0.59 5.69 3.38
C VAL A 101 0.47 4.74 3.89
N ASN A 102 0.32 4.28 5.12
CA ASN A 102 1.09 3.14 5.60
C ASN A 102 0.46 1.81 5.13
N GLU A 103 1.11 0.69 5.42
CA GLU A 103 0.63 -0.66 5.06
C GLU A 103 -0.71 -1.05 5.69
N TYR A 104 -1.16 -0.33 6.73
CA TYR A 104 -2.47 -0.50 7.37
C TYR A 104 -3.55 0.39 6.75
N GLY A 105 -3.20 1.19 5.72
CA GLY A 105 -4.13 2.07 5.01
C GLY A 105 -4.38 3.42 5.70
N GLU A 106 -3.64 3.73 6.77
CA GLU A 106 -3.76 5.00 7.50
C GLU A 106 -3.08 6.12 6.69
N VAL A 107 -3.81 7.22 6.48
CA VAL A 107 -3.29 8.38 5.76
C VAL A 107 -2.29 9.12 6.65
N VAL A 108 -1.08 9.34 6.12
CA VAL A 108 0.00 10.05 6.80
C VAL A 108 0.44 11.27 6.00
N GLY A 109 0.98 12.27 6.69
CA GLY A 109 1.47 13.48 6.06
C GLY A 109 2.92 13.35 5.60
N TRP A 110 3.35 14.28 4.74
CA TRP A 110 4.76 14.40 4.37
C TRP A 110 5.69 14.65 5.57
N LYS A 111 5.19 15.31 6.62
CA LYS A 111 5.93 15.49 7.86
C LYS A 111 6.23 14.16 8.53
N ASP A 112 5.28 13.23 8.53
CA ASP A 112 5.47 11.90 9.11
C ASP A 112 6.49 11.11 8.29
N ILE A 113 6.43 11.19 6.96
CA ILE A 113 7.47 10.62 6.08
C ILE A 113 8.86 11.19 6.37
N LYS A 114 8.95 12.52 6.59
CA LYS A 114 10.21 13.13 7.01
C LYS A 114 10.73 12.55 8.32
N THR A 115 9.85 12.27 9.28
CA THR A 115 10.26 11.69 10.57
C THR A 115 10.62 10.20 10.44
N GLU A 116 9.78 9.42 9.75
CA GLU A 116 9.84 7.96 9.70
C GLU A 116 10.87 7.42 8.71
N LEU A 117 11.06 8.09 7.56
CA LEU A 117 11.93 7.62 6.48
C LEU A 117 13.17 8.49 6.25
N ILE A 118 13.12 9.78 6.55
CA ILE A 118 14.20 10.71 6.17
C ILE A 118 15.11 11.01 7.37
N ALA A 119 14.53 11.41 8.49
CA ALA A 119 15.26 11.75 9.71
C ALA A 119 15.63 10.51 10.56
N TRP A 120 15.06 9.35 10.23
CA TRP A 120 15.36 8.11 10.94
C TRP A 120 16.79 7.66 10.69
N LYS A 121 17.62 7.79 11.71
CA LYS A 121 19.07 7.59 11.57
C LYS A 121 19.45 6.14 11.29
N GLY A 122 18.71 5.17 11.85
CA GLY A 122 19.04 3.75 11.83
C GLY A 122 20.44 3.45 12.41
N GLU A 123 20.68 2.20 12.81
CA GLU A 123 22.01 1.77 13.24
C GLU A 123 22.64 0.78 12.25
N ARG A 124 21.78 0.15 11.44
CA ARG A 124 22.16 -0.85 10.44
C ARG A 124 21.85 -0.35 9.04
N ILE A 125 22.71 -0.69 8.09
CA ILE A 125 22.53 -0.39 6.67
C ILE A 125 22.13 -1.65 5.91
N HIS A 126 21.24 -1.50 4.94
CA HIS A 126 20.95 -2.56 3.99
C HIS A 126 22.19 -2.86 3.14
N ARG A 127 22.49 -4.15 2.92
CA ARG A 127 23.61 -4.61 2.10
C ARG A 127 23.09 -5.54 1.02
N GLY A 128 23.51 -5.30 -0.21
CA GLY A 128 23.10 -6.06 -1.39
C GLY A 128 23.64 -5.38 -2.64
N SER A 129 23.87 -6.14 -3.71
CA SER A 129 24.34 -5.60 -5.00
C SER A 129 23.28 -4.76 -5.72
N ASP A 130 22.05 -4.81 -5.23
CA ASP A 130 20.83 -4.19 -5.73
C ASP A 130 20.37 -2.98 -4.89
N ILE A 131 21.20 -2.59 -3.91
CA ILE A 131 21.02 -1.38 -3.12
C ILE A 131 21.85 -0.26 -3.73
N LEU A 132 21.16 0.76 -4.22
CA LEU A 132 21.73 1.99 -4.73
C LEU A 132 21.74 3.05 -3.63
N TYR A 133 22.64 4.03 -3.78
CA TYR A 133 22.69 5.21 -2.93
C TYR A 133 22.47 6.43 -3.79
N ASP A 134 21.60 7.34 -3.35
CA ASP A 134 21.50 8.65 -3.98
C ASP A 134 22.59 9.60 -3.45
N GLU A 135 22.66 10.81 -4.03
CA GLU A 135 23.64 11.83 -3.67
C GLU A 135 23.54 12.28 -2.20
N ASP A 136 22.37 12.13 -1.60
CA ASP A 136 22.10 12.45 -0.19
C ASP A 136 22.40 11.26 0.76
N GLY A 137 22.77 10.10 0.21
CA GLY A 137 23.15 8.90 0.96
C GLY A 137 21.98 8.03 1.44
N TYR A 138 20.78 8.20 0.89
CA TYR A 138 19.64 7.31 1.13
C TYR A 138 19.78 6.00 0.37
N GLN A 139 19.24 4.91 0.93
CA GLN A 139 19.33 3.57 0.34
C GLN A 139 18.10 3.27 -0.52
N TRP A 140 18.32 2.82 -1.74
CA TRP A 140 17.30 2.56 -2.76
C TRP A 140 17.39 1.13 -3.28
N ALA A 141 16.35 0.33 -3.11
CA ALA A 141 16.28 -1.04 -3.63
C ALA A 141 15.56 -1.09 -4.98
N VAL A 142 16.12 -1.85 -5.92
CA VAL A 142 15.52 -2.09 -7.25
C VAL A 142 14.51 -3.24 -7.20
N HIS A 143 14.73 -4.24 -6.34
CA HIS A 143 13.83 -5.39 -6.15
C HIS A 143 12.58 -5.03 -5.33
N GLU A 144 11.52 -5.83 -5.44
CA GLU A 144 10.36 -5.74 -4.55
C GLU A 144 10.71 -6.22 -3.15
N PHE A 145 10.31 -5.47 -2.13
CA PHE A 145 10.51 -5.87 -0.73
C PHE A 145 9.25 -5.63 0.09
N SER A 146 8.92 -6.61 0.93
CA SER A 146 7.80 -6.60 1.87
C SER A 146 8.30 -6.30 3.28
#